data_AF-A0A958QPF7-F1
#
_entry.id   AF-A0A958QPF7-F1
#
_cell.length_a   1.000
_cell.length_b   1.000
_cell.length_c   1.000
_cell.angle_alpha   90.00
_cell.angle_beta   90.00
_cell.angle_gamma   90.00
#
_symmetry.space_group_name_H-M   'P 1'
#
loop_
_entity.id
_entity.type
_entity.pdbx_description
1 polymer ?
#
loop_
_entity_poly.entity_id
_entity_poly.type
_entity_poly.pdbx_seq_one_letter_code
_entity_poly.pdbx_strand_id
1 'polypeptide(L)'
;MNFDEMMAELKAEYVASFPEKLTEIRSHYEANDREKLRDDFHKLKGTGKTYGLPEVSILCEVVEKLCLAKGASPNQFVEKALLSLKNIHLSQLEKKSYTIENCADYKALLQLLHKVDNT
;
A
#
# COMPACT_ATOMS: atom_id res chain seq x y z
N MET A 1 -0.67 25.82 -18.13
CA MET A 1 -0.41 24.67 -17.26
C MET A 1 1.10 24.51 -17.13
N ASN A 2 1.63 24.70 -15.94
CA ASN A 2 3.03 24.41 -15.64
C ASN A 2 3.19 22.94 -15.19
N PHE A 3 4.43 22.47 -15.02
CA PHE A 3 4.71 21.09 -14.64
C PHE A 3 4.09 20.72 -13.27
N ASP A 4 4.12 21.64 -12.30
CA ASP A 4 3.61 21.41 -10.95
C ASP A 4 2.08 21.25 -10.94
N GLU A 5 1.38 22.05 -11.75
CA GLU A 5 -0.07 21.94 -11.95
C GLU A 5 -0.44 20.59 -12.57
N MET A 6 0.29 20.16 -13.61
CA MET A 6 0.09 18.85 -14.23
C MET A 6 0.34 17.70 -13.23
N MET A 7 1.37 17.81 -12.40
CA MET A 7 1.65 16.80 -11.35
C MET A 7 0.60 16.77 -10.25
N ALA A 8 0.06 17.92 -9.88
CA ALA A 8 -1.04 18.00 -8.92
C ALA A 8 -2.31 17.33 -9.45
N GLU A 9 -2.65 17.54 -10.72
CA GLU A 9 -3.79 16.89 -11.39
C GLU A 9 -3.61 15.36 -11.46
N LEU A 10 -2.46 14.89 -11.94
CA LEU A 10 -2.18 13.45 -12.01
C LEU A 10 -2.18 12.78 -10.63
N LYS A 11 -1.66 13.47 -9.60
CA LYS A 11 -1.76 12.99 -8.22
C LYS A 11 -3.22 12.89 -7.76
N ALA A 12 -4.05 13.89 -8.08
CA ALA A 12 -5.46 13.88 -7.71
C ALA A 12 -6.22 12.73 -8.38
N GLU A 13 -5.98 12.48 -9.67
CA GLU A 13 -6.53 11.34 -10.40
C GLU A 13 -6.08 10.01 -9.79
N TYR A 14 -4.79 9.88 -9.48
CA TYR A 14 -4.27 8.70 -8.82
C TYR A 14 -4.94 8.46 -7.46
N VAL A 15 -5.05 9.48 -6.61
CA VAL A 15 -5.74 9.39 -5.32
C VAL A 15 -7.22 9.00 -5.51
N ALA A 16 -7.91 9.55 -6.51
CA ALA A 16 -9.30 9.20 -6.81
C ALA A 16 -9.48 7.72 -7.23
N SER A 17 -8.45 7.11 -7.83
CA SER A 17 -8.48 5.69 -8.22
C SER A 17 -8.25 4.69 -7.07
N PHE A 18 -7.91 5.14 -5.86
CA PHE A 18 -7.61 4.23 -4.73
C PHE A 18 -8.74 3.25 -4.39
N PRO A 19 -10.01 3.68 -4.27
CA PRO A 19 -11.09 2.76 -3.89
C PRO A 19 -11.22 1.56 -4.84
N GLU A 20 -11.03 1.77 -6.14
CA GLU A 20 -11.02 0.71 -7.14
C GLU A 20 -9.84 -0.24 -6.93
N LYS A 21 -8.62 0.31 -6.75
CA LYS A 21 -7.41 -0.49 -6.47
C LYS A 21 -7.53 -1.31 -5.20
N LEU A 22 -8.14 -0.78 -4.14
CA LEU A 22 -8.40 -1.52 -2.90
C LEU A 22 -9.40 -2.66 -3.11
N THR A 23 -10.37 -2.46 -4.00
CA THR A 23 -11.35 -3.48 -4.36
C THR A 23 -10.69 -4.60 -5.17
N GLU A 24 -9.81 -4.25 -6.12
CA GLU A 24 -9.01 -5.21 -6.89
C GLU A 24 -8.08 -6.04 -6.00
N ILE A 25 -7.35 -5.41 -5.07
CA ILE A 25 -6.50 -6.14 -4.12
C ILE A 25 -7.33 -7.09 -3.25
N ARG A 26 -8.52 -6.66 -2.82
CA ARG A 26 -9.42 -7.51 -2.03
C ARG A 26 -9.90 -8.72 -2.84
N SER A 27 -10.22 -8.56 -4.12
CA SER A 27 -10.66 -9.68 -4.95
C SER A 27 -9.53 -10.69 -5.17
N HIS A 28 -8.29 -10.24 -5.40
CA HIS A 28 -7.13 -11.13 -5.48
C HIS A 28 -6.84 -11.85 -4.16
N TYR A 29 -7.07 -11.19 -3.02
CA TYR A 29 -6.98 -11.81 -1.71
C TYR A 29 -8.03 -12.90 -1.49
N GLU A 30 -9.30 -12.62 -1.80
CA GLU A 30 -10.39 -13.59 -1.68
C GLU A 30 -10.21 -14.79 -2.63
N ALA A 31 -9.57 -14.58 -3.79
CA ALA A 31 -9.17 -15.63 -4.72
C ALA A 31 -7.95 -16.46 -4.26
N ASN A 32 -7.32 -16.11 -3.13
CA ASN A 32 -6.04 -16.66 -2.67
C ASN A 32 -4.90 -16.52 -3.70
N ASP A 33 -4.97 -15.51 -4.58
CA ASP A 33 -3.98 -15.28 -5.62
C ASP A 33 -2.82 -14.43 -5.08
N ARG A 34 -1.88 -15.11 -4.45
CA ARG A 34 -0.71 -14.48 -3.84
C ARG A 34 0.21 -13.78 -4.85
N GLU A 35 0.27 -14.29 -6.08
CA GLU A 35 1.09 -13.68 -7.12
C GLU A 35 0.49 -12.34 -7.55
N LYS A 36 -0.83 -12.29 -7.78
CA LYS A 36 -1.52 -11.04 -8.08
C LYS A 36 -1.43 -10.04 -6.95
N LEU A 37 -1.57 -10.48 -5.69
CA LEU A 37 -1.35 -9.60 -4.54
C LEU A 37 0.04 -8.96 -4.56
N ARG A 38 1.10 -9.75 -4.77
CA ARG A 38 2.46 -9.23 -4.91
C ARG A 38 2.52 -8.17 -6.01
N ASP A 39 1.96 -8.45 -7.17
CA ASP A 39 2.01 -7.56 -8.33
C ASP A 39 1.27 -6.24 -8.07
N ASP A 40 0.12 -6.28 -7.39
CA ASP A 40 -0.63 -5.08 -7.01
C ASP A 40 0.17 -4.19 -6.07
N PHE A 41 0.75 -4.77 -5.00
CA PHE A 41 1.58 -4.02 -4.07
C PHE A 41 2.87 -3.51 -4.74
N HIS A 42 3.47 -4.27 -5.66
CA HIS A 42 4.61 -3.82 -6.46
C HIS A 42 4.26 -2.59 -7.32
N LYS A 43 3.12 -2.63 -8.02
CA LYS A 43 2.63 -1.52 -8.84
C LYS A 43 2.35 -0.29 -7.99
N LEU A 44 1.61 -0.47 -6.88
CA LEU A 44 1.31 0.62 -5.93
C LEU A 44 2.57 1.25 -5.34
N LYS A 45 3.59 0.44 -5.04
CA LYS A 45 4.89 0.93 -4.58
C LYS A 45 5.51 1.87 -5.61
N GLY A 46 5.50 1.47 -6.89
CA GLY A 46 6.02 2.26 -8.00
C GLY A 46 5.25 3.57 -8.19
N THR A 47 3.92 3.49 -8.28
CA THR A 47 3.06 4.67 -8.47
C THR A 47 3.10 5.62 -7.27
N GLY A 48 3.26 5.11 -6.04
CA GLY A 48 3.48 5.95 -4.87
C GLY A 48 4.71 6.87 -4.99
N LYS A 49 5.81 6.38 -5.60
CA LYS A 49 7.00 7.19 -5.86
C LYS A 49 6.73 8.24 -6.94
N THR A 50 6.09 7.82 -8.03
CA THR A 50 5.76 8.69 -9.18
C THR A 50 4.88 9.87 -8.77
N TYR A 51 3.87 9.64 -7.93
CA TYR A 51 2.89 10.67 -7.56
C TYR A 51 3.19 11.38 -6.23
N GLY A 52 4.38 11.19 -5.65
CA GLY A 52 4.77 11.86 -4.41
C GLY A 52 3.92 11.46 -3.20
N LEU A 53 3.74 10.16 -3.02
CA LEU A 53 3.04 9.52 -1.90
C LEU A 53 3.98 8.49 -1.24
N PRO A 54 5.04 8.95 -0.54
CA PRO A 54 6.05 8.08 0.05
C PRO A 54 5.47 7.06 1.02
N GLU A 55 4.42 7.40 1.76
CA GLU A 55 3.72 6.51 2.68
C GLU A 55 3.14 5.26 1.99
N VAL A 56 2.67 5.41 0.74
CA VAL A 56 2.19 4.28 -0.07
C VAL A 56 3.37 3.40 -0.46
N SER A 57 4.47 4.00 -0.94
CA SER A 57 5.65 3.24 -1.33
C SER A 57 6.27 2.46 -0.17
N ILE A 58 6.38 3.08 1.00
CA ILE A 58 6.93 2.47 2.21
C ILE A 58 6.07 1.28 2.65
N LEU A 59 4.75 1.48 2.75
CA LEU A 59 3.82 0.41 3.12
C LEU A 59 3.87 -0.75 2.12
N CYS A 60 3.75 -0.45 0.83
CA CYS A 60 3.67 -1.47 -0.21
C CYS A 60 4.98 -2.25 -0.36
N GLU A 61 6.14 -1.64 -0.08
CA GLU A 61 7.41 -2.37 -0.04
C GLU A 61 7.43 -3.47 1.04
N VAL A 62 6.92 -3.17 2.24
CA VAL A 62 6.84 -4.17 3.33
C VAL A 62 5.91 -5.31 2.93
N VAL A 63 4.76 -4.99 2.35
CA VAL A 63 3.76 -6.00 1.98
C VAL A 63 4.21 -6.85 0.80
N GLU A 64 4.88 -6.27 -0.20
CA GLU A 64 5.49 -7.00 -1.30
C GLU A 64 6.52 -8.02 -0.80
N LYS A 65 7.37 -7.65 0.16
CA LYS A 65 8.31 -8.58 0.80
C LYS A 65 7.60 -9.70 1.55
N LEU A 66 6.52 -9.39 2.28
CA LEU A 66 5.67 -10.39 2.93
C LEU A 66 5.02 -11.35 1.93
N CYS A 67 4.60 -10.87 0.74
CA CYS A 67 4.12 -11.74 -0.32
C CYS A 67 5.22 -12.71 -0.83
N LEU A 68 6.49 -12.33 -0.79
CA LEU A 68 7.61 -13.20 -1.19
C LEU A 68 8.05 -14.16 -0.07
N ALA A 69 7.81 -13.83 1.19
CA ALA A 69 8.24 -14.62 2.33
C ALA A 69 7.44 -15.93 2.49
N LYS A 70 8.14 -17.07 2.60
CA LYS A 70 7.51 -18.40 2.74
C LYS A 70 6.78 -18.61 4.06
N GLY A 71 7.14 -17.86 5.11
CA GLY A 71 6.58 -18.00 6.47
C GLY A 71 5.36 -17.11 6.78
N ALA A 72 4.95 -16.23 5.86
CA ALA A 72 3.78 -15.36 6.05
C ALA A 72 2.60 -15.86 5.22
N SER A 73 1.42 -15.99 5.80
CA SER A 73 0.16 -16.16 5.07
C SER A 73 -0.47 -14.79 4.76
N PRO A 74 -1.08 -14.59 3.57
CA PRO A 74 -1.79 -13.34 3.24
C PRO A 74 -2.78 -12.87 4.30
N ASN A 75 -3.46 -13.80 4.98
CA ASN A 75 -4.42 -13.49 6.05
C ASN A 75 -3.80 -12.73 7.23
N GLN A 76 -2.48 -12.79 7.40
CA GLN A 76 -1.77 -12.09 8.48
C GLN A 76 -1.49 -10.62 8.17
N PHE A 77 -1.50 -10.23 6.88
CA PHE A 77 -1.02 -8.91 6.47
C PHE A 77 -1.95 -8.12 5.54
N VAL A 78 -2.77 -8.77 4.71
CA VAL A 78 -3.55 -8.06 3.67
C VAL A 78 -4.56 -7.08 4.28
N GLU A 79 -5.33 -7.49 5.28
CA GLU A 79 -6.32 -6.60 5.90
C GLU A 79 -5.66 -5.37 6.56
N LYS A 80 -4.48 -5.54 7.16
CA LYS A 80 -3.69 -4.45 7.74
C LYS A 80 -3.18 -3.48 6.67
N ALA A 81 -2.73 -4.03 5.54
CA ALA A 81 -2.29 -3.24 4.40
C ALA A 81 -3.45 -2.44 3.80
N LEU A 82 -4.61 -3.06 3.57
CA LEU A 82 -5.80 -2.40 3.05
C LEU A 82 -6.30 -1.29 3.97
N LEU A 83 -6.31 -1.53 5.29
CA LEU A 83 -6.70 -0.51 6.27
C LEU A 83 -5.72 0.67 6.27
N SER A 84 -4.42 0.40 6.19
CA SER A 84 -3.39 1.44 6.11
C SER A 84 -3.52 2.26 4.83
N LEU A 85 -3.70 1.62 3.66
CA LEU A 85 -3.92 2.32 2.38
C LEU A 85 -5.20 3.16 2.40
N LYS A 86 -6.27 2.67 3.03
CA LYS A 86 -7.51 3.44 3.21
C LYS A 86 -7.26 4.70 4.06
N ASN A 87 -6.49 4.60 5.14
CA ASN A 87 -6.17 5.73 5.99
C ASN A 87 -5.27 6.77 5.29
N ILE A 88 -4.33 6.31 4.48
CA ILE A 88 -3.54 7.17 3.60
C ILE A 88 -4.47 7.93 2.65
N HIS A 89 -5.35 7.22 1.95
CA HIS A 89 -6.30 7.83 1.01
C HIS A 89 -7.19 8.89 1.69
N LEU A 90 -7.78 8.58 2.85
CA LEU A 90 -8.57 9.52 3.62
C LEU A 90 -7.77 10.78 4.00
N SER A 91 -6.51 10.60 4.41
CA SER A 91 -5.63 11.73 4.76
C SER A 91 -5.33 12.62 3.56
N GLN A 92 -5.15 12.03 2.37
CA GLN A 92 -4.98 12.80 1.12
C GLN A 92 -6.25 13.60 0.77
N LEU A 93 -7.44 13.03 0.94
CA LEU A 93 -8.71 13.74 0.74
C LEU A 93 -8.89 14.90 1.73
N GLU A 94 -8.48 14.71 2.98
CA GLU A 94 -8.55 15.73 4.03
C GLU A 94 -7.39 16.75 3.97
N LYS A 95 -6.45 16.58 3.02
CA LYS A 95 -5.21 17.36 2.91
C LYS A 95 -4.41 17.39 4.22
N LYS A 96 -4.45 16.30 4.98
CA LYS A 96 -3.70 16.12 6.23
C LYS A 96 -2.40 15.37 5.97
N SER A 97 -1.38 15.73 6.74
CA SER A 97 -0.16 14.93 6.79
C SER A 97 -0.45 13.55 7.37
N TYR A 98 0.06 12.51 6.74
CA TYR A 98 0.00 11.14 7.21
C TYR A 98 1.40 10.59 7.39
N THR A 99 1.72 10.14 8.60
CA THR A 99 3.03 9.55 8.94
C THR A 99 2.85 8.06 9.13
N ILE A 100 3.29 7.26 8.14
CA ILE A 100 3.12 5.81 8.13
C ILE A 100 3.82 5.14 9.32
N GLU A 101 4.93 5.71 9.78
CA GLU A 101 5.72 5.22 10.92
C GLU A 101 4.95 5.26 12.24
N ASN A 102 3.90 6.08 12.34
CA ASN A 102 3.02 6.15 13.50
C ASN A 102 1.81 5.20 13.41
N CYS A 103 1.58 4.58 12.25
CA CYS A 103 0.47 3.66 12.04
C CYS A 103 0.72 2.33 12.79
N ALA A 104 -0.23 1.95 13.65
CA ALA A 104 -0.16 0.70 14.41
C ALA A 104 -0.15 -0.53 13.49
N ASP A 105 -0.94 -0.51 12.41
CA ASP A 105 -0.97 -1.61 11.44
C ASP A 105 0.34 -1.74 10.67
N TYR A 106 0.94 -0.63 10.26
CA TYR A 106 2.27 -0.64 9.64
C TYR A 106 3.34 -1.23 10.57
N LYS A 107 3.35 -0.84 11.85
CA LYS A 107 4.27 -1.42 12.84
C LYS A 107 4.07 -2.94 12.99
N ALA A 108 2.83 -3.41 12.99
CA ALA A 108 2.53 -4.84 13.04
C ALA A 108 3.02 -5.59 11.78
N LEU A 109 2.92 -4.97 10.61
CA LEU A 109 3.46 -5.52 9.35
C LEU A 109 4.98 -5.63 9.39
N LEU A 110 5.68 -4.60 9.87
CA LEU A 110 7.14 -4.65 10.05
C LEU A 110 7.56 -5.76 11.02
N GLN A 111 6.86 -5.90 12.14
CA GLN A 111 7.13 -6.97 13.11
C GLN A 111 6.92 -8.36 12.49
N LEU A 112 5.88 -8.52 11.67
CA LEU A 112 5.65 -9.77 10.95
C LEU A 112 6.79 -10.06 9.96
N LEU A 113 7.22 -9.05 9.18
CA LEU A 113 8.32 -9.18 8.23
C LEU A 113 9.61 -9.62 8.93
N HIS A 114 9.96 -8.96 10.04
CA HIS A 114 11.13 -9.35 10.83
C HIS A 114 11.04 -10.78 11.37
N LYS A 115 9.85 -11.27 11.74
CA LYS A 115 9.70 -12.66 12.20
C LYS A 115 9.97 -13.66 11.08
N VAL A 116 9.45 -13.40 9.88
CA VAL A 116 9.59 -14.34 8.75
C VAL A 116 10.97 -14.32 8.11
N ASP A 117 11.69 -13.18 8.16
CA ASP A 117 13.07 -13.09 7.68
C ASP A 117 14.07 -13.85 8.59
N ASN A 118 13.71 -14.10 9.84
CA ASN A 118 14.52 -14.84 10.82
C ASN A 118 14.16 -16.33 10.92
N THR A 119 13.31 -16.85 10.02
CA THR A 119 12.85 -18.25 9.99
C THR A 119 13.38 -18.96 8.76
#